data_AF-A0A946A7F5-F1
#
_entry.id   AF-A0A946A7F5-F1
#
_cell.length_a   1.000
_cell.length_b   1.000
_cell.length_c   1.000
_cell.angle_alpha   90.00
_cell.angle_beta   90.00
_cell.angle_gamma   90.00
#
_symmetry.space_group_name_H-M   'P 1'
#
loop_
_entity.id
_entity.type
_entity.pdbx_description
1 polymer ?
#
loop_
_entity_poly.entity_id
_entity_poly.type
_entity_poly.pdbx_seq_one_letter_code
_entity_poly.pdbx_strand_id
1 'polypeptide(L)'
;IDEGTGNEGGSTEGSFDAWWQGNTLYGQNNAVQHKSDYEVDGKYILGHSSPPGSELIKEYKHPEHIYIWHVNYHPDGGQLFFPSMKSSFISPLALPGDDVQVGDFKAFYFDGSQGLYIHPNIWHEGVFPIEEKSSFHGRQGKVHARVSIDLQKEFKKYIYFKTSF
;
A
#
# COMPACT_ATOMS: atom_id res chain seq x y z
N ILE A 1 -28.46 8.19 14.11
CA ILE A 1 -27.54 8.90 13.20
C ILE A 1 -28.44 9.48 12.12
N ASP A 2 -28.29 10.76 11.83
CA ASP A 2 -29.14 11.44 10.86
C ASP A 2 -28.69 11.07 9.43
N GLU A 3 -29.61 11.17 8.48
CA GLU A 3 -29.31 10.88 7.08
C GLU A 3 -28.24 11.85 6.56
N GLY A 4 -27.17 11.32 5.95
CA GLY A 4 -26.07 12.12 5.39
C GLY A 4 -25.06 12.67 6.39
N THR A 5 -25.05 12.20 7.64
CA THR A 5 -24.10 12.65 8.68
C THR A 5 -23.03 11.61 9.02
N GLY A 6 -22.58 10.79 8.06
CA GLY A 6 -21.55 9.77 8.33
C GLY A 6 -22.11 8.41 8.74
N ASN A 7 -23.33 8.05 8.34
CA ASN A 7 -23.89 6.72 8.56
C ASN A 7 -23.43 5.69 7.50
N GLU A 8 -22.56 6.09 6.59
CA GLU A 8 -21.99 5.28 5.51
C GLU A 8 -20.82 4.39 5.98
N GLY A 9 -20.44 4.50 7.25
CA GLY A 9 -19.44 3.66 7.90
C GLY A 9 -19.80 2.18 7.91
N GLY A 10 -18.83 1.35 8.33
CA GLY A 10 -18.93 -0.11 8.30
C GLY A 10 -17.71 -0.71 7.61
N SER A 11 -17.75 -2.02 7.37
CA SER A 11 -16.67 -2.73 6.68
C SER A 11 -17.09 -3.25 5.32
N THR A 12 -16.13 -3.35 4.41
CA THR A 12 -16.24 -4.05 3.13
C THR A 12 -15.08 -5.03 2.98
N GLU A 13 -15.24 -6.02 2.12
CA GLU A 13 -14.31 -7.11 1.88
C GLU A 13 -14.08 -7.29 0.39
N GLY A 14 -12.90 -7.80 0.03
CA GLY A 14 -12.47 -8.01 -1.35
C GLY A 14 -10.97 -8.22 -1.42
N SER A 15 -10.46 -8.69 -2.56
CA SER A 15 -9.02 -8.87 -2.72
C SER A 15 -8.29 -7.55 -2.90
N PHE A 16 -7.07 -7.48 -2.41
CA PHE A 16 -6.06 -6.55 -2.89
C PHE A 16 -5.08 -7.34 -3.76
N ASP A 17 -5.02 -7.01 -5.04
CA ASP A 17 -4.15 -7.68 -5.99
C ASP A 17 -2.96 -6.78 -6.31
N ALA A 18 -1.76 -7.34 -6.30
CA ALA A 18 -0.54 -6.62 -6.61
C ALA A 18 0.31 -7.42 -7.59
N TRP A 19 0.86 -6.76 -8.60
CA TRP A 19 1.69 -7.41 -9.60
C TRP A 19 2.75 -6.47 -10.17
N TRP A 20 3.89 -7.06 -10.49
CA TRP A 20 4.94 -6.41 -11.22
C TRP A 20 4.65 -6.43 -12.72
N GLN A 21 4.90 -5.30 -13.36
CA GLN A 21 5.05 -5.21 -14.80
C GLN A 21 6.42 -4.56 -15.05
N GLY A 22 7.41 -5.42 -15.26
CA GLY A 22 8.80 -4.98 -15.35
C GLY A 22 9.31 -4.45 -14.01
N ASN A 23 9.72 -3.17 -13.96
CA ASN A 23 10.19 -2.53 -12.72
C ASN A 23 9.13 -1.69 -11.99
N THR A 24 7.85 -1.79 -12.37
CA THR A 24 6.75 -1.08 -11.72
C THR A 24 5.81 -2.06 -11.04
N LEU A 25 5.53 -1.83 -9.76
CA LEU A 25 4.56 -2.56 -8.98
C LEU A 25 3.21 -1.86 -9.04
N TYR A 26 2.20 -2.56 -9.54
CA TYR A 26 0.83 -2.11 -9.56
C TYR A 26 0.03 -2.76 -8.42
N GLY A 27 -0.98 -2.03 -7.94
CA GLY A 27 -1.97 -2.49 -7.00
C GLY A 27 -3.39 -2.25 -7.52
N GLN A 28 -4.32 -3.09 -7.09
CA GLN A 28 -5.75 -2.97 -7.33
C GLN A 28 -6.52 -3.37 -6.07
N ASN A 29 -7.36 -2.46 -5.57
CA ASN A 29 -8.25 -2.70 -4.45
C ASN A 29 -9.62 -3.13 -5.00
N ASN A 30 -10.03 -4.37 -4.78
CA ASN A 30 -11.33 -4.87 -5.27
C ASN A 30 -12.44 -4.74 -4.23
N ALA A 31 -12.14 -4.22 -3.04
CA ALA A 31 -13.12 -4.03 -1.97
C ALA A 31 -13.78 -2.63 -1.99
N VAL A 32 -13.10 -1.64 -2.59
CA VAL A 32 -13.59 -0.28 -2.85
C VAL A 32 -12.95 0.23 -4.14
N GLN A 33 -13.66 1.01 -4.95
CA GLN A 33 -13.09 1.71 -6.11
C GLN A 33 -12.75 3.15 -5.72
N HIS A 34 -11.55 3.65 -6.04
CA HIS A 34 -11.23 5.06 -5.85
C HIS A 34 -11.33 5.83 -7.16
N LYS A 35 -11.72 7.10 -7.06
CA LYS A 35 -11.52 8.07 -8.13
C LYS A 35 -10.50 9.07 -7.60
N SER A 36 -9.21 8.77 -7.80
CA SER A 36 -8.12 9.66 -7.43
C SER A 36 -7.12 9.77 -8.58
N ASP A 37 -6.33 10.84 -8.61
CA ASP A 37 -5.30 11.06 -9.64
C ASP A 37 -4.23 9.94 -9.69
N TYR A 38 -4.13 9.15 -8.61
CA TYR A 38 -3.23 8.01 -8.50
C TYR A 38 -3.83 6.71 -9.02
N GLU A 39 -5.14 6.67 -9.30
CA GLU A 39 -5.85 5.49 -9.82
C GLU A 39 -6.27 5.73 -11.28
N VAL A 40 -5.74 4.91 -12.19
CA VAL A 40 -6.13 4.88 -13.60
C VAL A 40 -6.64 3.48 -13.92
N ASP A 41 -7.88 3.39 -14.42
CA ASP A 41 -8.54 2.13 -14.76
C ASP A 41 -8.60 1.10 -13.61
N GLY A 42 -8.81 1.56 -12.37
CA GLY A 42 -8.91 0.68 -11.20
C GLY A 42 -7.56 0.27 -10.60
N LYS A 43 -6.46 0.84 -11.10
CA LYS A 43 -5.10 0.41 -10.76
C LYS A 43 -4.26 1.61 -10.36
N TYR A 44 -3.41 1.44 -9.36
CA TYR A 44 -2.47 2.46 -8.92
C TYR A 44 -1.06 1.89 -8.85
N ILE A 45 -0.06 2.78 -8.98
CA ILE A 45 1.33 2.39 -8.84
C ILE A 45 1.69 2.43 -7.36
N LEU A 46 2.13 1.30 -6.83
CA LEU A 46 2.56 1.15 -5.45
C LEU A 46 4.03 1.54 -5.27
N GLY A 47 4.87 1.20 -6.24
CA GLY A 47 6.30 1.43 -6.14
C GLY A 47 7.08 0.95 -7.36
N HIS A 48 8.39 1.10 -7.29
CA HIS A 48 9.32 0.66 -8.33
C HIS A 48 10.41 -0.22 -7.76
N SER A 49 10.93 -1.16 -8.54
CA SER A 49 12.09 -1.98 -8.15
C SER A 49 13.43 -1.32 -8.48
N SER A 50 13.41 -0.20 -9.21
CA SER A 50 14.57 0.60 -9.57
C SER A 50 14.52 1.98 -8.89
N PRO A 51 15.68 2.62 -8.66
CA PRO A 51 15.71 3.95 -8.09
C PRO A 51 14.89 4.97 -8.89
N PRO A 52 14.36 6.03 -8.24
CA PRO A 52 13.65 7.11 -8.91
C PRO A 52 14.46 7.70 -10.08
N GLY A 53 13.82 7.94 -11.22
CA GLY A 53 14.47 8.45 -12.42
C GLY A 53 15.12 7.39 -13.31
N SER A 54 15.09 6.12 -12.91
CA SER A 54 15.50 5.01 -13.79
C SER A 54 14.54 4.85 -14.97
N GLU A 55 15.06 4.29 -16.07
CA GLU A 55 14.24 3.96 -17.23
C GLU A 55 13.24 2.82 -16.92
N LEU A 56 12.15 2.77 -17.70
CA LEU A 56 11.16 1.71 -17.61
C LEU A 56 11.78 0.39 -18.12
N ILE A 57 11.81 -0.62 -17.28
CA ILE A 57 12.16 -1.99 -17.66
C ILE A 57 10.85 -2.73 -17.91
N LYS A 58 10.74 -3.46 -19.02
CA LYS A 58 9.53 -4.22 -19.37
C LYS A 58 9.52 -5.65 -18.84
N GLU A 59 10.69 -6.25 -18.71
CA GLU A 59 10.85 -7.62 -18.23
C GLU A 59 10.91 -7.65 -16.71
N TYR A 60 10.08 -8.51 -16.10
CA TYR A 60 10.09 -8.68 -14.65
C TYR A 60 11.41 -9.33 -14.20
N LYS A 61 11.97 -8.79 -13.12
CA LYS A 61 13.04 -9.40 -12.36
C LYS A 61 12.68 -9.34 -10.89
N HIS A 62 13.06 -10.39 -10.16
CA HIS A 62 12.88 -10.42 -8.72
C HIS A 62 13.50 -9.15 -8.10
N PRO A 63 12.70 -8.29 -7.44
CA PRO A 63 13.17 -6.99 -7.00
C PRO A 63 14.15 -7.18 -5.84
N GLU A 64 15.30 -6.49 -5.86
CA GLU A 64 16.23 -6.44 -4.71
C GLU A 64 15.87 -5.32 -3.72
N HIS A 65 15.20 -4.30 -4.24
CA HIS A 65 14.75 -3.12 -3.52
C HIS A 65 13.36 -2.74 -4.03
N ILE A 66 12.58 -2.09 -3.19
CA ILE A 66 11.30 -1.47 -3.57
C ILE A 66 11.34 -0.03 -3.09
N TYR A 67 11.07 0.91 -4.00
CA TYR A 67 11.06 2.36 -3.78
C TYR A 67 9.62 2.86 -3.82
N ILE A 68 9.25 3.67 -2.83
CA ILE A 68 7.92 4.28 -2.72
C ILE A 68 8.04 5.78 -2.45
N TRP A 69 7.04 6.54 -2.90
CA TRP A 69 6.94 7.98 -2.71
C TRP A 69 5.60 8.41 -2.14
N HIS A 70 4.63 7.51 -2.06
CA HIS A 70 3.30 7.78 -1.52
C HIS A 70 3.09 6.91 -0.29
N VAL A 71 2.50 7.54 0.72
CA VAL A 71 2.07 6.92 1.97
C VAL A 71 0.75 7.58 2.38
N ASN A 72 -0.07 6.87 3.14
CA ASN A 72 -1.38 7.32 3.56
C ASN A 72 -1.81 6.68 4.89
N TYR A 73 -2.90 7.17 5.45
CA TYR A 73 -3.62 6.51 6.54
C TYR A 73 -5.14 6.61 6.34
N HIS A 74 -5.85 5.72 7.04
CA HIS A 74 -7.31 5.66 7.04
C HIS A 74 -7.86 6.06 8.41
N PRO A 75 -8.57 7.19 8.53
CA PRO A 75 -9.20 7.60 9.79
C PRO A 75 -10.53 6.89 10.06
N ASP A 76 -11.21 6.38 9.03
CA ASP A 76 -12.54 5.78 9.14
C ASP A 76 -12.52 4.31 9.56
N GLY A 77 -11.39 3.61 9.40
CA GLY A 77 -11.28 2.21 9.74
C GLY A 77 -9.87 1.65 9.53
N GLY A 78 -9.62 0.49 10.15
CA GLY A 78 -8.40 -0.27 9.90
C GLY A 78 -8.47 -1.04 8.58
N GLN A 79 -7.35 -1.63 8.18
CA GLN A 79 -7.24 -2.41 6.96
C GLN A 79 -6.49 -3.73 7.21
N LEU A 80 -7.15 -4.83 6.89
CA LEU A 80 -6.61 -6.18 6.93
C LEU A 80 -6.04 -6.54 5.55
N PHE A 81 -4.87 -7.16 5.55
CA PHE A 81 -4.31 -7.90 4.43
C PHE A 81 -3.90 -9.28 4.90
N PHE A 82 -4.49 -10.32 4.32
CA PHE A 82 -4.05 -11.70 4.57
C PHE A 82 -3.67 -12.35 3.24
N PRO A 83 -2.42 -12.83 3.06
CA PRO A 83 -1.99 -13.36 1.77
C PRO A 83 -2.80 -14.61 1.40
N SER A 84 -3.35 -14.63 0.18
CA SER A 84 -4.17 -15.76 -0.33
C SER A 84 -3.33 -17.01 -0.57
N MET A 85 -2.03 -16.83 -0.79
CA MET A 85 -1.02 -17.88 -0.91
C MET A 85 0.18 -17.50 -0.04
N LYS A 86 0.89 -18.49 0.51
CA LYS A 86 2.08 -18.24 1.33
C LYS A 86 3.20 -17.59 0.50
N SER A 87 3.18 -16.26 0.45
CA SER A 87 4.05 -15.41 -0.34
C SER A 87 4.56 -14.26 0.53
N SER A 88 5.87 -14.02 0.44
CA SER A 88 6.51 -12.99 1.24
C SER A 88 6.09 -11.60 0.80
N PHE A 89 5.88 -10.71 1.77
CA PHE A 89 5.55 -9.32 1.51
C PHE A 89 6.13 -8.40 2.57
N ILE A 90 6.19 -7.12 2.22
CA ILE A 90 6.72 -6.07 3.08
C ILE A 90 5.61 -5.04 3.30
N SER A 91 5.57 -4.40 4.47
CA SER A 91 4.70 -3.26 4.73
C SER A 91 5.45 -2.19 5.55
N PRO A 92 5.63 -0.98 5.01
CA PRO A 92 6.19 0.15 5.77
C PRO A 92 5.10 0.78 6.64
N LEU A 93 5.36 0.93 7.94
CA LEU A 93 4.42 1.50 8.91
C LEU A 93 5.08 2.62 9.73
N ALA A 94 4.32 3.66 10.06
CA ALA A 94 4.67 4.70 11.03
C ALA A 94 3.49 5.00 11.98
N LEU A 95 3.81 5.49 13.19
CA LEU A 95 2.81 5.79 14.22
C LEU A 95 1.87 6.93 13.80
N PRO A 96 0.67 7.02 14.38
CA PRO A 96 -0.28 8.09 14.05
C PRO A 96 0.24 9.48 14.42
N GLY A 97 -0.18 10.50 13.66
CA GLY A 97 0.11 11.91 13.91
C GLY A 97 0.30 12.69 12.61
N ASP A 98 0.08 14.01 12.64
CA ASP A 98 0.10 14.83 11.42
C ASP A 98 1.50 15.28 10.99
N ASP A 99 2.51 15.19 11.87
CA ASP A 99 3.90 15.62 11.60
C ASP A 99 4.83 14.43 11.31
N VAL A 100 4.32 13.42 10.60
CA VAL A 100 5.10 12.23 10.24
C VAL A 100 6.27 12.61 9.33
N GLN A 101 7.44 12.07 9.62
CA GLN A 101 8.65 12.25 8.84
C GLN A 101 9.00 10.96 8.09
N VAL A 102 9.76 11.09 6.99
CA VAL A 102 10.27 9.94 6.22
C VAL A 102 11.03 8.93 7.10
N GLY A 103 11.73 9.41 8.14
CA GLY A 103 12.52 8.57 9.04
C GLY A 103 11.71 7.79 10.08
N ASP A 104 10.41 8.05 10.22
CA ASP A 104 9.55 7.38 11.20
C ASP A 104 9.06 6.01 10.72
N PHE A 105 9.12 5.77 9.40
CA PHE A 105 8.66 4.53 8.79
C PHE A 105 9.63 3.38 9.05
N LYS A 106 9.06 2.24 9.47
CA LYS A 106 9.77 0.97 9.63
C LYS A 106 9.19 -0.06 8.67
N ALA A 107 10.05 -0.78 7.96
CA ALA A 107 9.65 -1.90 7.13
C ALA A 107 9.41 -3.14 8.00
N PHE A 108 8.20 -3.69 7.91
CA PHE A 108 7.84 -4.98 8.49
C PHE A 108 7.86 -6.05 7.41
N TYR A 109 8.45 -7.19 7.76
CA TYR A 109 8.75 -8.28 6.84
C TYR A 109 7.94 -9.50 7.21
N PHE A 110 7.22 -10.06 6.24
CA PHE A 110 6.33 -11.19 6.42
C PHE A 110 6.73 -12.32 5.48
N ASP A 111 6.85 -13.54 6.00
CA ASP A 111 7.15 -14.75 5.22
C ASP A 111 5.90 -15.36 4.54
N GLY A 112 4.78 -14.64 4.60
CA GLY A 112 3.48 -15.07 4.07
C GLY A 112 2.70 -16.03 4.97
N SER A 113 3.22 -16.45 6.14
CA SER A 113 2.47 -17.28 7.09
C SER A 113 1.48 -16.48 7.95
N GLN A 114 1.61 -15.17 7.95
CA GLN A 114 0.83 -14.23 8.74
C GLN A 114 0.22 -13.16 7.83
N GLY A 115 -0.96 -12.68 8.21
CA GLY A 115 -1.52 -11.44 7.70
C GLY A 115 -1.16 -10.25 8.58
N LEU A 116 -1.52 -9.07 8.11
CA LEU A 116 -1.34 -7.79 8.79
C LEU A 116 -2.70 -7.11 8.94
N TYR A 117 -3.05 -6.72 10.17
CA TYR A 117 -4.15 -5.80 10.43
C TYR A 117 -3.59 -4.45 10.87
N ILE A 118 -3.83 -3.43 10.06
CA ILE A 118 -3.40 -2.06 10.29
C ILE A 118 -4.53 -1.31 10.99
N HIS A 119 -4.25 -0.74 12.15
CA HIS A 119 -5.23 0.06 12.90
C HIS A 119 -5.50 1.40 12.19
N PRO A 120 -6.67 2.04 12.43
CA PRO A 120 -6.92 3.39 11.95
C PRO A 120 -5.80 4.36 12.31
N ASN A 121 -5.56 5.36 11.46
CA ASN A 121 -4.56 6.41 11.60
C ASN A 121 -3.08 5.97 11.60
N ILE A 122 -2.77 4.68 11.46
CA ILE A 122 -1.39 4.24 11.23
C ILE A 122 -1.00 4.64 9.81
N TRP A 123 0.12 5.35 9.66
CA TRP A 123 0.68 5.66 8.35
C TRP A 123 1.24 4.41 7.71
N HIS A 124 0.89 4.17 6.46
CA HIS A 124 1.30 3.02 5.66
C HIS A 124 1.21 3.36 4.17
N GLU A 125 1.29 2.38 3.30
CA GLU A 125 0.82 2.53 1.92
C GLU A 125 -0.03 1.32 1.53
N GLY A 126 0.45 0.13 1.88
CA GLY A 126 -0.25 -1.13 1.68
C GLY A 126 0.70 -2.30 1.93
N VAL A 127 0.65 -3.28 1.03
CA VAL A 127 1.51 -4.46 1.02
C VAL A 127 2.30 -4.55 -0.27
N PHE A 128 3.56 -4.95 -0.15
CA PHE A 128 4.54 -4.96 -1.23
C PHE A 128 5.04 -6.40 -1.42
N PRO A 129 4.41 -7.19 -2.32
CA PRO A 129 4.88 -8.53 -2.61
C PRO A 129 6.18 -8.50 -3.40
N ILE A 130 7.00 -9.52 -3.15
CA ILE A 130 8.28 -9.71 -3.85
C ILE A 130 8.08 -10.57 -5.10
N GLU A 131 7.14 -11.51 -5.03
CA GLU A 131 6.75 -12.34 -6.17
C GLU A 131 6.09 -11.51 -7.28
N GLU A 132 6.16 -11.99 -8.53
CA GLU A 132 5.66 -11.26 -9.70
C GLU A 132 4.19 -10.89 -9.55
N LYS A 133 3.39 -11.74 -8.90
CA LYS A 133 1.98 -11.52 -8.61
C LYS A 133 1.64 -12.04 -7.22
N SER A 134 0.79 -11.32 -6.51
CA SER A 134 0.23 -11.76 -5.24
C SER A 134 -1.16 -11.18 -5.04
N SER A 135 -1.97 -11.90 -4.26
CA SER A 135 -3.31 -11.51 -3.90
C SER A 135 -3.48 -11.63 -2.39
N PHE A 136 -4.20 -10.71 -1.79
CA PHE A 136 -4.45 -10.65 -0.37
C PHE A 136 -5.95 -10.55 -0.12
N HIS A 137 -6.48 -11.41 0.76
CA HIS A 137 -7.81 -11.21 1.33
C HIS A 137 -7.83 -9.92 2.15
N GLY A 138 -8.67 -8.98 1.73
CA GLY A 138 -8.81 -7.67 2.33
C GLY A 138 -10.12 -7.50 3.09
N ARG A 139 -10.05 -6.78 4.21
CA ARG A 139 -11.21 -6.21 4.91
C ARG A 139 -10.85 -4.83 5.43
N GLN A 140 -11.69 -3.84 5.15
CA GLN A 140 -11.37 -2.43 5.45
C GLN A 140 -12.63 -1.60 5.69
N GLY A 141 -12.45 -0.32 6.05
CA GLY A 141 -13.52 0.66 6.12
C GLY A 141 -14.25 0.80 4.77
N LYS A 142 -15.59 0.80 4.79
CA LYS A 142 -16.42 0.90 3.58
C LYS A 142 -16.31 2.25 2.89
N VAL A 143 -16.08 3.32 3.66
CA VAL A 143 -15.87 4.67 3.13
C VAL A 143 -14.46 4.79 2.56
N HIS A 144 -13.47 4.19 3.24
CA HIS A 144 -12.05 4.26 2.91
C HIS A 144 -11.59 5.71 2.80
N ALA A 145 -11.88 6.48 3.84
CA ALA A 145 -11.36 7.83 3.97
C ALA A 145 -9.84 7.75 4.00
N ARG A 146 -9.15 8.71 3.38
CA ARG A 146 -7.70 8.65 3.23
C ARG A 146 -7.10 10.03 3.38
N VAL A 147 -6.05 10.11 4.18
CA VAL A 147 -5.11 11.23 4.20
C VAL A 147 -3.80 10.72 3.64
N SER A 148 -3.21 11.46 2.71
CA SER A 148 -2.10 11.01 1.87
C SER A 148 -0.97 12.03 1.86
N ILE A 149 0.26 11.54 1.75
CA ILE A 149 1.48 12.33 1.57
C ILE A 149 2.18 11.86 0.31
N ASP A 150 2.63 12.81 -0.50
CA ASP A 150 3.59 12.57 -1.58
C ASP A 150 4.99 13.00 -1.10
N LEU A 151 5.78 12.02 -0.65
CA LEU A 151 7.08 12.22 -0.04
C LEU A 151 8.07 12.93 -0.97
N GLN A 152 7.93 12.72 -2.28
CA GLN A 152 8.78 13.39 -3.25
C GLN A 152 8.39 14.86 -3.41
N LYS A 153 7.09 15.17 -3.45
CA LYS A 153 6.63 16.57 -3.53
C LYS A 153 6.96 17.33 -2.26
N GLU A 154 6.66 16.75 -1.10
CA GLU A 154 6.73 17.42 0.21
C GLU A 154 8.14 17.43 0.80
N PHE A 155 8.88 16.32 0.70
CA PHE A 155 10.19 16.17 1.36
C PHE A 155 11.37 16.00 0.40
N LYS A 156 11.13 15.90 -0.92
CA LYS A 156 12.16 15.56 -1.92
C LYS A 156 12.88 14.25 -1.60
N LYS A 157 12.12 13.28 -1.07
CA LYS A 157 12.63 11.99 -0.57
C LYS A 157 11.75 10.84 -1.01
N TYR A 158 12.32 9.65 -0.91
CA TYR A 158 11.67 8.36 -1.12
C TYR A 158 12.00 7.45 0.07
N ILE A 159 11.12 6.48 0.33
CA ILE A 159 11.44 5.36 1.20
C ILE A 159 11.85 4.19 0.29
N TYR A 160 12.87 3.44 0.70
CA TYR A 160 13.18 2.17 0.06
C TYR A 160 13.46 1.11 1.11
N PHE A 161 13.17 -0.13 0.76
CA PHE A 161 13.45 -1.30 1.58
C PHE A 161 14.03 -2.42 0.73
N LYS A 162 14.94 -3.18 1.34
CA LYS A 162 15.53 -4.39 0.74
C LYS A 162 14.53 -5.53 0.80
N THR A 163 14.57 -6.42 -0.17
CA THR A 163 13.67 -7.58 -0.27
C THR A 163 14.30 -8.89 0.23
N SER A 164 15.60 -8.90 0.53
CA SER A 164 16.27 -10.03 1.17
C SER A 164 16.13 -9.96 2.69
N PHE A 165 15.46 -10.96 3.29
CA PHE A 165 15.25 -11.11 4.72
C PHE A 165 15.00 -12.57 5.11
#